data_AF-A0A7S2W0W7-F1
#
_entry.id   AF-A0A7S2W0W7-F1
#
_cell.length_a   1.000
_cell.length_b   1.000
_cell.length_c   1.000
_cell.angle_alpha   90.00
_cell.angle_beta   90.00
_cell.angle_gamma   90.00
#
_symmetry.space_group_name_H-M   'P 1'
#
loop_
_entity.id
_entity.type
_entity.pdbx_description
1 polymer ?
#
loop_
_entity_poly.entity_id
_entity_poly.type
_entity_poly.pdbx_seq_one_letter_code
_entity_poly.pdbx_strand_id
1 'polypeptide(L)'
;ILDFFSNGDPGRLSALRAKSLQLIVDAAIFEPGRWRSADFTDTVTEIPVIKEDKLHDLLATPSGSLFNEIAKSPDVLTSCIIKMLERALDMDVGKYNSSSTSGPLILYSIRLAIRVEGFLKFALQKCCQPGKSRPRGLECLDNVKIENAIKKIRNMLDIQ
;
A
#
# COMPACT_ATOMS: atom_id res chain seq x y z
N ILE A 1 0.81 7.11 6.09
CA ILE A 1 -0.67 7.20 6.23
C ILE A 1 -1.24 6.00 6.95
N LEU A 2 -0.92 4.77 6.55
CA LEU A 2 -1.41 3.56 7.22
C LEU A 2 -1.06 3.49 8.72
N ASP A 3 0.12 3.99 9.09
CA ASP A 3 0.56 4.10 10.48
C ASP A 3 -0.41 4.88 11.39
N PHE A 4 -1.03 5.94 10.86
CA PHE A 4 -2.03 6.74 11.58
C PHE A 4 -3.26 5.93 11.98
N PHE A 5 -3.68 5.00 11.13
CA PHE A 5 -4.83 4.12 11.35
C PHE A 5 -4.47 2.85 12.12
N SER A 6 -3.22 2.37 12.01
CA SER A 6 -2.78 1.11 12.63
C SER A 6 -2.29 1.27 14.07
N ASN A 7 -1.56 2.35 14.39
CA ASN A 7 -0.97 2.59 15.71
C ASN A 7 -1.73 3.63 16.55
N GLY A 8 -2.68 4.36 15.94
CA GLY A 8 -3.50 5.34 16.64
C GLY A 8 -4.63 4.76 17.49
N ASP A 9 -5.46 5.65 18.03
CA ASP A 9 -6.64 5.29 18.83
C ASP A 9 -7.61 4.40 18.05
N PRO A 10 -8.30 3.43 18.68
CA PRO A 10 -9.29 2.57 18.02
C PRO A 10 -10.39 3.34 17.26
N GLY A 11 -10.69 4.57 17.70
CA GLY A 11 -11.62 5.48 17.00
C GLY A 11 -11.16 5.87 15.59
N ARG A 12 -9.84 5.95 15.34
CA ARG A 12 -9.28 6.29 14.01
C ARG A 12 -9.50 5.16 13.02
N LEU A 13 -9.28 3.91 13.45
CA LEU A 13 -9.59 2.74 12.62
C LEU A 13 -11.11 2.64 12.37
N SER A 14 -11.93 2.96 13.37
CA SER A 14 -13.39 3.01 13.24
C SER A 14 -13.87 4.02 12.19
N ALA A 15 -13.12 5.11 11.98
CA ALA A 15 -13.45 6.11 10.96
C ALA A 15 -13.40 5.54 9.53
N LEU A 16 -12.63 4.47 9.29
CA LEU A 16 -12.60 3.76 8.01
C LEU A 16 -13.89 3.01 7.68
N ARG A 17 -14.92 3.06 8.54
CA ARG A 17 -16.29 2.68 8.16
C ARG A 17 -16.87 3.64 7.11
N ALA A 18 -16.42 4.89 7.07
CA ALA A 18 -16.87 5.87 6.11
C ALA A 18 -16.23 5.62 4.74
N LYS A 19 -17.07 5.39 3.71
CA LYS A 19 -16.62 5.14 2.34
C LYS A 19 -15.79 6.28 1.76
N SER A 20 -16.08 7.53 2.11
CA SER A 20 -15.29 8.69 1.68
C SER A 20 -13.84 8.60 2.17
N LEU A 21 -13.62 8.16 3.41
CA LEU A 21 -12.29 8.00 3.98
C LEU A 21 -11.54 6.82 3.37
N GLN A 22 -12.26 5.71 3.11
CA GLN A 22 -11.70 4.58 2.34
C GLN A 22 -11.18 5.02 0.97
N LEU A 23 -11.94 5.85 0.25
CA LEU A 23 -11.52 6.37 -1.06
C LEU A 23 -10.28 7.26 -0.95
N ILE A 24 -10.16 8.08 0.10
CA ILE A 24 -8.97 8.92 0.31
C ILE A 24 -7.74 8.05 0.61
N VAL A 25 -7.89 7.03 1.47
CA VAL A 25 -6.80 6.10 1.80
C VAL A 25 -6.37 5.32 0.56
N ASP A 26 -7.34 4.82 -0.21
CA ASP A 26 -7.06 4.12 -1.47
C ASP A 26 -6.37 5.04 -2.48
N ALA A 27 -6.83 6.29 -2.60
CA ALA A 27 -6.19 7.28 -3.48
C ALA A 27 -4.77 7.59 -3.04
N ALA A 28 -4.49 7.70 -1.73
CA ALA A 28 -3.15 8.02 -1.24
C ALA A 28 -2.17 6.84 -1.33
N ILE A 29 -2.64 5.60 -1.18
CA ILE A 29 -1.80 4.40 -1.24
C ILE A 29 -1.61 3.95 -2.69
N PHE A 30 -2.70 3.87 -3.46
CA PHE A 30 -2.69 3.42 -4.84
C PHE A 30 -2.59 4.58 -5.83
N GLU A 31 -2.01 5.69 -5.37
CA GLU A 31 -1.97 6.96 -6.07
C GLU A 31 -1.69 6.78 -7.56
N PRO A 32 -2.56 7.30 -8.45
CA PRO A 32 -2.35 7.27 -9.89
C PRO A 32 -1.36 8.38 -10.24
N GLY A 33 -0.13 8.31 -9.72
CA GLY A 33 0.96 9.07 -10.30
C GLY A 33 1.03 8.73 -11.78
N ARG A 34 1.25 9.72 -12.65
CA ARG A 34 1.42 9.44 -14.08
C ARG A 34 2.51 8.38 -14.24
N TRP A 35 2.19 7.30 -14.94
CA TRP A 35 3.18 6.27 -15.23
C TRP A 35 4.27 6.87 -16.12
N ARG A 36 5.52 6.54 -15.83
CA ARG A 36 6.68 7.02 -16.58
C ARG A 36 7.51 5.83 -17.05
N SER A 37 8.08 5.91 -18.25
CA SER A 37 8.94 4.84 -18.74
C SER A 37 10.19 4.70 -17.86
N ALA A 38 10.68 3.47 -17.69
CA ALA A 38 11.90 3.20 -16.93
C ALA A 38 13.14 3.90 -17.52
N ASP A 39 13.12 4.17 -18.83
CA ASP A 39 14.21 4.80 -19.58
C ASP A 39 14.15 6.33 -19.53
N PHE A 40 13.10 6.91 -18.96
CA PHE A 40 12.96 8.35 -18.88
C PHE A 40 13.89 8.92 -17.80
N THR A 41 14.80 9.80 -18.23
CA THR A 41 15.66 10.59 -17.35
C THR A 41 15.56 12.05 -17.77
N ASP A 42 15.08 12.91 -16.87
CA ASP A 42 15.06 14.36 -17.07
C ASP A 42 15.68 15.03 -15.84
N THR A 43 16.47 16.08 -16.08
CA THR A 43 17.22 16.78 -15.04
C THR A 43 16.46 18.02 -14.59
N VAL A 44 16.30 18.15 -13.27
CA VAL A 44 15.68 19.35 -12.68
C VAL A 44 16.62 20.53 -12.92
N THR A 45 16.15 21.45 -13.76
CA THR A 45 16.91 22.63 -14.22
C THR A 45 16.65 23.87 -13.36
N GLU A 46 15.51 23.92 -12.67
CA GLU A 46 15.06 25.07 -11.88
C GLU A 46 14.17 24.63 -10.70
N ILE A 47 14.25 25.37 -9.58
CA ILE A 47 13.39 25.18 -8.39
C ILE A 47 12.90 26.57 -7.93
N PRO A 48 11.59 26.81 -7.75
CA PRO A 48 10.48 25.87 -7.98
C PRO A 48 10.19 25.67 -9.49
N VAL A 49 9.71 24.49 -9.85
CA VAL A 49 9.26 24.21 -11.23
C VAL A 49 7.94 24.93 -11.47
N ILE A 50 7.96 25.96 -12.32
CA ILE A 50 6.81 26.86 -12.55
C ILE A 50 5.71 26.16 -13.37
N LYS A 51 6.08 25.27 -14.29
CA LYS A 51 5.13 24.55 -15.13
C LYS A 51 4.62 23.29 -14.42
N GLU A 52 3.32 23.27 -14.10
CA GLU A 52 2.66 22.13 -13.45
C GLU A 52 2.85 20.82 -14.21
N ASP A 53 2.68 20.80 -15.53
CA ASP A 53 2.86 19.57 -16.31
C ASP A 53 4.29 19.01 -16.18
N LYS A 54 5.30 19.89 -16.24
CA LYS A 54 6.71 19.51 -16.06
C LYS A 54 6.99 19.04 -14.63
N LEU A 55 6.36 19.65 -13.63
CA LEU A 55 6.46 19.23 -12.24
C LEU A 55 5.84 17.83 -12.03
N HIS A 56 4.63 17.61 -12.53
CA HIS A 56 3.95 16.30 -12.47
C HIS A 56 4.75 15.22 -13.18
N ASP A 57 5.33 15.58 -14.31
CA ASP A 57 6.26 14.75 -15.03
C ASP A 57 7.48 14.44 -14.14
N LEU A 58 8.25 15.42 -13.68
CA LEU A 58 9.43 15.19 -12.84
C LEU A 58 9.15 14.38 -11.56
N LEU A 59 7.96 14.50 -10.98
CA LEU A 59 7.51 13.73 -9.81
C LEU A 59 6.89 12.37 -10.16
N ALA A 60 6.65 12.08 -11.44
CA ALA A 60 6.12 10.81 -11.90
C ALA A 60 7.13 9.69 -11.63
N THR A 61 6.67 8.64 -10.97
CA THR A 61 7.46 7.44 -10.72
C THR A 61 7.08 6.34 -11.72
N PRO A 62 8.05 5.59 -12.25
CA PRO A 62 7.77 4.55 -13.25
C PRO A 62 6.94 3.37 -12.73
N SER A 63 6.75 3.27 -11.42
CA SER A 63 5.91 2.24 -10.80
C SER A 63 4.83 2.80 -9.86
N GLY A 64 4.84 4.08 -9.47
CA GLY A 64 3.91 4.64 -8.47
C GLY A 64 4.47 4.62 -7.04
N SER A 65 3.87 5.41 -6.14
CA SER A 65 4.33 5.63 -4.76
C SER A 65 4.41 4.34 -3.93
N LEU A 66 3.45 3.42 -4.14
CA LEU A 66 3.39 2.13 -3.43
C LEU A 66 4.63 1.26 -3.67
N PHE A 67 5.15 1.20 -4.90
CA PHE A 67 6.33 0.38 -5.18
C PHE A 67 7.60 0.96 -4.54
N ASN A 68 7.66 2.28 -4.37
CA ASN A 68 8.73 2.91 -3.63
C ASN A 68 8.68 2.52 -2.14
N GLU A 69 7.49 2.53 -1.53
CA GLU A 69 7.30 2.00 -0.15
C GLU A 69 7.64 0.51 -0.06
N ILE A 70 7.25 -0.32 -1.03
CA ILE A 70 7.56 -1.75 -1.04
C ILE A 70 9.08 -1.99 -1.11
N ALA A 71 9.80 -1.23 -1.93
CA ALA A 71 11.23 -1.41 -2.10
C ALA A 71 12.04 -0.89 -0.91
N LYS A 72 11.60 0.19 -0.26
CA LYS A 72 12.37 0.88 0.79
C LYS A 72 11.91 0.56 2.21
N SER A 73 10.62 0.29 2.42
CA SER A 73 10.02 0.10 3.75
C SER A 73 8.92 -0.98 3.78
N PRO A 74 9.18 -2.22 3.30
CA PRO A 74 8.16 -3.26 3.25
C PRO A 74 7.67 -3.71 4.63
N ASP A 75 8.54 -3.66 5.64
CA ASP A 75 8.23 -4.08 7.00
C ASP A 75 7.19 -3.15 7.65
N VAL A 76 7.31 -1.83 7.43
CA VAL A 76 6.37 -0.82 7.95
C VAL A 76 5.00 -0.97 7.28
N LEU A 77 4.98 -1.09 5.95
CA LEU A 77 3.75 -1.29 5.19
C LEU A 77 3.00 -2.55 5.64
N THR A 78 3.72 -3.67 5.70
CA THR A 78 3.14 -4.98 6.06
C THR A 78 2.65 -4.99 7.51
N SER A 79 3.44 -4.47 8.45
CA SER A 79 3.05 -4.42 9.86
C SER A 79 1.82 -3.55 10.10
N CYS A 80 1.68 -2.43 9.37
CA CYS A 80 0.48 -1.60 9.47
C CYS A 80 -0.78 -2.34 9.00
N ILE A 81 -0.69 -3.05 7.87
CA ILE A 81 -1.83 -3.80 7.30
C ILE A 81 -2.26 -4.93 8.26
N ILE A 82 -1.31 -5.68 8.81
CA ILE A 82 -1.60 -6.76 9.76
C ILE A 82 -2.28 -6.20 11.00
N LYS A 83 -1.72 -5.14 11.60
CA LYS A 83 -2.33 -4.47 12.77
C LYS A 83 -3.74 -3.95 12.49
N MET A 84 -3.98 -3.40 11.30
CA MET A 84 -5.31 -2.93 10.91
C MET A 84 -6.31 -4.09 10.75
N LEU A 85 -5.87 -5.24 10.24
CA LEU A 85 -6.69 -6.46 10.18
C LEU A 85 -7.01 -6.97 11.57
N GLU A 86 -6.00 -7.22 12.41
CA GLU A 86 -6.15 -7.71 13.79
C GLU A 86 -7.14 -6.84 14.58
N ARG A 87 -6.93 -5.51 14.57
CA ARG A 87 -7.81 -4.59 15.29
C ARG A 87 -9.22 -4.53 14.70
N ALA A 88 -9.37 -4.62 13.38
CA ALA A 88 -10.70 -4.63 12.77
C ALA A 88 -11.50 -5.86 13.20
N LEU A 89 -10.82 -6.99 13.46
CA LEU A 89 -11.41 -8.23 13.96
C LEU A 89 -11.69 -8.17 15.46
N ASP A 90 -10.77 -7.61 16.27
CA ASP A 90 -10.98 -7.43 17.71
C ASP A 90 -12.19 -6.54 18.00
N MET A 91 -12.50 -5.62 17.09
CA MET A 91 -13.68 -4.77 17.15
C MET A 91 -14.99 -5.50 16.80
N ASP A 92 -14.93 -6.74 16.33
CA ASP A 92 -16.11 -7.53 16.03
C ASP A 92 -16.64 -8.22 17.30
N VAL A 93 -17.81 -7.79 17.73
CA VAL A 93 -18.47 -8.33 18.94
C VAL A 93 -19.27 -9.61 18.64
N GLY A 94 -19.25 -10.09 17.39
CA GLY A 94 -19.96 -11.30 16.94
C GLY A 94 -21.49 -11.18 16.91
N LYS A 95 -22.04 -10.00 17.22
CA LYS A 95 -23.48 -9.71 17.18
C LYS A 95 -23.78 -8.69 16.10
N TYR A 96 -24.69 -9.04 15.20
CA TYR A 96 -25.17 -8.10 14.20
C TYR A 96 -25.95 -6.95 14.88
N ASN A 97 -25.49 -5.73 14.65
CA ASN A 97 -26.17 -4.50 15.04
C ASN A 97 -26.15 -3.54 13.85
N SER A 98 -27.33 -3.13 13.38
CA SER A 98 -27.48 -2.20 12.26
C SER A 98 -26.73 -0.87 12.43
N SER A 99 -26.49 -0.44 13.67
CA SER A 99 -25.83 0.84 14.01
C SER A 99 -24.33 0.70 14.27
N SER A 100 -23.84 -0.50 14.54
CA SER A 100 -22.46 -0.75 15.02
C SER A 100 -21.78 -1.93 14.32
N THR A 101 -22.14 -2.19 13.06
CA THR A 101 -21.52 -3.27 12.28
C THR A 101 -20.04 -3.01 11.99
N SER A 102 -19.20 -3.95 12.43
CA SER A 102 -17.77 -4.13 12.10
C SER A 102 -17.54 -4.56 10.65
N GLY A 103 -18.54 -5.21 10.03
CA GLY A 103 -18.46 -5.79 8.68
C GLY A 103 -17.86 -4.87 7.60
N PRO A 104 -18.33 -3.62 7.43
CA PRO A 104 -17.76 -2.70 6.43
C PRO A 104 -16.27 -2.41 6.63
N LEU A 105 -15.82 -2.33 7.88
CA LEU A 105 -14.41 -2.10 8.23
C LEU A 105 -13.58 -3.33 7.90
N ILE A 106 -14.02 -4.52 8.33
CA ILE A 106 -13.33 -5.79 8.08
C ILE A 106 -13.20 -6.04 6.57
N LEU A 107 -14.30 -5.87 5.83
CA LEU A 107 -14.31 -6.01 4.37
C LEU A 107 -13.33 -5.05 3.69
N TYR A 108 -13.24 -3.81 4.16
CA TYR A 108 -12.27 -2.86 3.63
C TYR A 108 -10.82 -3.27 3.95
N SER A 109 -10.53 -3.63 5.22
CA SER A 109 -9.20 -4.07 5.64
C SER A 109 -8.73 -5.30 4.86
N ILE A 110 -9.61 -6.28 4.61
CA ILE A 110 -9.30 -7.46 3.80
C ILE A 110 -9.01 -7.08 2.35
N ARG A 111 -9.86 -6.24 1.72
CA ARG A 111 -9.63 -5.78 0.34
C ARG A 111 -8.31 -5.03 0.19
N LEU A 112 -8.01 -4.15 1.15
CA LEU A 112 -6.76 -3.41 1.19
C LEU A 112 -5.55 -4.37 1.28
N ALA A 113 -5.62 -5.35 2.19
CA ALA A 113 -4.55 -6.33 2.38
C ALA A 113 -4.30 -7.18 1.12
N ILE A 114 -5.36 -7.71 0.50
CA ILE A 114 -5.25 -8.51 -0.74
C ILE A 114 -4.69 -7.65 -1.87
N ARG A 115 -5.12 -6.39 -1.98
CA ARG A 115 -4.64 -5.50 -3.03
C ARG A 115 -3.14 -5.25 -2.87
N VAL A 116 -2.68 -4.90 -1.67
CA VAL A 116 -1.25 -4.73 -1.37
C VAL A 116 -0.46 -6.03 -1.59
N GLU A 117 -0.99 -7.17 -1.17
CA GLU A 117 -0.39 -8.49 -1.45
C GLU A 117 -0.18 -8.70 -2.96
N GLY A 118 -1.15 -8.30 -3.79
CA GLY A 118 -1.02 -8.32 -5.26
C GLY A 118 0.17 -7.50 -5.77
N PHE A 119 0.37 -6.28 -5.23
CA PHE A 119 1.52 -5.45 -5.56
C PHE A 119 2.85 -6.05 -5.11
N LEU A 120 2.90 -6.65 -3.91
CA LEU A 120 4.09 -7.36 -3.40
C LEU A 120 4.48 -8.53 -4.32
N LYS A 121 3.49 -9.34 -4.72
CA LYS A 121 3.71 -10.47 -5.65
C LYS A 121 4.19 -10.00 -7.01
N PHE A 122 3.59 -8.93 -7.54
CA PHE A 122 4.02 -8.35 -8.81
C PHE A 122 5.46 -7.84 -8.74
N ALA A 123 5.81 -7.11 -7.67
CA ALA A 123 7.16 -6.60 -7.47
C ALA A 123 8.20 -7.74 -7.40
N LEU A 124 7.91 -8.79 -6.62
CA LEU A 124 8.77 -9.97 -6.50
C LEU A 124 8.94 -10.68 -7.85
N GLN A 125 7.84 -10.90 -8.58
CA GLN A 125 7.87 -11.55 -9.89
C GLN A 125 8.75 -10.78 -10.88
N LYS A 126 8.69 -9.44 -10.89
CA LYS A 126 9.51 -8.61 -11.78
C LYS A 126 10.99 -8.59 -11.39
N CYS A 127 11.29 -8.64 -10.09
CA CYS A 127 12.66 -8.67 -9.60
C CYS A 127 13.36 -10.04 -9.72
N CYS A 128 12.59 -11.13 -9.81
CA CYS A 128 13.10 -12.49 -9.93
C CYS A 128 13.16 -13.03 -11.37
N GLN A 129 12.82 -12.22 -12.39
CA GLN A 129 12.89 -12.66 -13.79
C GLN A 129 14.35 -12.82 -14.26
N PRO A 130 14.78 -14.01 -14.67
CA PRO A 130 16.14 -14.24 -15.14
C PRO A 130 16.40 -13.46 -16.44
N GLY A 131 17.54 -12.80 -16.54
CA GLY A 131 18.00 -12.10 -17.74
C GLY A 131 17.35 -10.73 -18.00
N LYS A 132 16.52 -10.20 -17.09
CA LYS A 132 15.98 -8.83 -17.18
C LYS A 132 16.49 -7.96 -16.04
N SER A 133 16.83 -6.72 -16.38
CA SER A 133 17.19 -5.68 -15.41
C SER A 133 16.01 -5.41 -14.48
N ARG A 134 16.29 -5.17 -13.20
CA ARG A 134 15.25 -4.76 -12.24
C ARG A 134 14.62 -3.44 -12.72
N PRO A 135 13.29 -3.29 -12.63
CA PRO A 135 12.65 -2.04 -12.99
C PRO A 135 13.05 -0.93 -12.01
N ARG A 136 13.11 0.29 -12.52
CA ARG A 136 13.46 1.49 -11.74
C ARG A 136 12.52 1.64 -10.53
N GLY A 137 13.12 1.87 -9.36
CA GLY A 137 12.40 1.94 -8.08
C GLY A 137 12.32 0.63 -7.30
N LEU A 138 12.54 -0.53 -7.94
CA LEU A 138 12.64 -1.84 -7.28
C LEU A 138 14.06 -2.39 -7.21
N GLU A 139 15.05 -1.58 -7.56
CA GLU A 139 16.48 -1.93 -7.57
C GLU A 139 16.93 -2.47 -6.20
N CYS A 140 16.54 -1.78 -5.13
CA CYS A 140 16.88 -2.12 -3.74
C CYS A 140 15.93 -3.13 -3.08
N LEU A 141 14.99 -3.72 -3.82
CA LEU A 141 14.00 -4.62 -3.24
C LEU A 141 14.69 -5.89 -2.68
N ASP A 142 14.38 -6.19 -1.41
CA ASP A 142 14.83 -7.38 -0.70
C ASP A 142 13.80 -8.51 -0.88
N ASN A 143 14.12 -9.46 -1.76
CA ASN A 143 13.23 -10.57 -2.11
C ASN A 143 12.79 -11.38 -0.88
N VAL A 144 13.71 -11.63 0.07
CA VAL A 144 13.44 -12.46 1.25
C VAL A 144 12.45 -11.76 2.17
N LYS A 145 12.60 -10.44 2.36
CA LYS A 145 11.65 -9.65 3.14
C LYS A 145 10.26 -9.63 2.50
N ILE A 146 10.18 -9.45 1.18
CA ILE A 146 8.89 -9.44 0.48
C ILE A 146 8.20 -10.81 0.55
N GLU A 147 8.92 -11.91 0.36
CA GLU A 147 8.36 -13.25 0.52
C GLU A 147 7.81 -13.49 1.94
N ASN A 148 8.57 -13.08 2.95
CA ASN A 148 8.12 -13.17 4.34
C ASN A 148 6.90 -12.28 4.61
N ALA A 149 6.84 -11.08 4.04
CA ALA A 149 5.69 -10.20 4.14
C ALA A 149 4.42 -10.82 3.53
N ILE A 150 4.53 -11.39 2.33
CA ILE A 150 3.43 -12.09 1.65
C ILE A 150 2.94 -13.26 2.51
N LYS A 151 3.85 -14.08 3.05
CA LYS A 151 3.50 -15.19 3.94
C LYS A 151 2.77 -14.71 5.20
N LYS A 152 3.22 -13.62 5.83
CA LYS A 152 2.56 -13.05 7.01
C LYS A 152 1.14 -12.59 6.72
N ILE A 153 0.93 -11.85 5.62
CA ILE A 153 -0.41 -11.40 5.21
C ILE A 153 -1.30 -12.61 4.91
N ARG A 154 -0.78 -13.59 4.15
CA ARG A 154 -1.54 -14.79 3.79
C ARG A 154 -1.90 -15.63 5.02
N ASN A 155 -0.97 -15.85 5.94
CA ASN A 155 -1.24 -16.54 7.20
C ASN A 155 -2.36 -15.84 7.99
N MET A 156 -2.34 -14.50 8.08
CA MET A 156 -3.40 -13.76 8.77
C MET A 156 -4.77 -13.91 8.09
N LEU A 157 -4.80 -14.07 6.76
CA LEU A 157 -6.05 -14.26 6.00
C LEU A 157 -6.54 -15.73 6.03
N ASP A 158 -5.63 -16.71 6.10
CA ASP A 158 -5.95 -18.15 6.01
C ASP A 158 -6.18 -18.80 7.39
N ILE A 159 -5.68 -18.21 8.48
CA ILE A 159 -5.89 -18.69 9.86
C ILE A 159 -7.32 -18.39 10.37
N GLN A 160 -8.09 -17.60 9.62
CA GLN A 160 -9.48 -17.24 9.95
C GLN A 160 -10.50 -18.18 9.31
#